data_AF-A0A1R1D9D8-F1
#
_entry.id   AF-A0A1R1D9D8-F1
#
_cell.length_a   1.000
_cell.length_b   1.000
_cell.length_c   1.000
_cell.angle_alpha   90.00
_cell.angle_beta   90.00
_cell.angle_gamma   90.00
#
_symmetry.space_group_name_H-M   'P 1'
#
loop_
_entity.id
_entity.type
_entity.pdbx_description
1 polymer ?
#
loop_
_entity_poly.entity_id
_entity_poly.type
_entity_poly.pdbx_seq_one_letter_code
_entity_poly.pdbx_strand_id
1 'polypeptide(L)'
;MNKLSKGFRVNEKNKVDLTNYDPRDTGRFKNKEEAAEETKELEQELQQLQEKLIAGKEQAVLFIFQGMDCSGKDGVIKNVFAGLNPQGISAHSFKEPTEAEALHDFLWRAHHEVPALGKIAVFNRSYYEDVLITRIHGQVSDKEAKRRFKHINHFETLLEDSRVKVVKIFLHISKEFQLEKLISRIEDPTKNWKFDPSDLQERKSWERYGKYYEELFEKCSKASPWHVVPSDNRWYRNYAVLNIAVDALRSLELTDPPANPELQRLLEEIQKEEG
;
A
#
# COMPACT_ATOMS: atom_id res chain seq x y z
N MET A 1 -11.95 -13.04 0.79
CA MET A 1 -11.62 -11.99 1.78
C MET A 1 -12.17 -12.34 3.14
N ASN A 2 -11.28 -12.46 4.11
CA ASN A 2 -11.57 -12.74 5.51
C ASN A 2 -12.29 -11.55 6.17
N LYS A 3 -12.92 -11.80 7.33
CA LYS A 3 -13.73 -10.83 8.08
C LYS A 3 -12.91 -9.61 8.55
N LEU A 4 -11.62 -9.82 8.83
CA LEU A 4 -10.73 -8.77 9.34
C LEU A 4 -10.36 -7.74 8.27
N SER A 5 -9.90 -8.16 7.09
CA SER A 5 -9.58 -7.25 5.98
C SER A 5 -10.80 -6.42 5.54
N LYS A 6 -12.00 -7.02 5.58
CA LYS A 6 -13.27 -6.31 5.34
C LYS A 6 -13.55 -5.25 6.41
N GLY A 7 -13.11 -5.45 7.65
CA GLY A 7 -13.29 -4.51 8.75
C GLY A 7 -12.53 -3.19 8.54
N PHE A 8 -11.43 -3.20 7.80
CA PHE A 8 -10.66 -1.99 7.49
C PHE A 8 -11.19 -1.23 6.27
N ARG A 9 -12.12 -1.81 5.50
CA ARG A 9 -12.63 -1.16 4.29
C ARG A 9 -13.49 0.04 4.63
N VAL A 10 -13.26 1.13 3.90
CA VAL A 10 -14.13 2.31 3.99
C VAL A 10 -15.54 1.93 3.51
N ASN A 11 -16.56 2.30 4.29
CA ASN A 11 -17.94 2.10 3.89
C ASN A 11 -18.39 3.23 2.97
N GLU A 12 -18.36 2.95 1.67
CA GLU A 12 -18.69 3.91 0.60
C GLU A 12 -20.16 4.38 0.60
N LYS A 13 -21.06 3.69 1.31
CA LYS A 13 -22.49 4.05 1.34
C LYS A 13 -22.79 5.26 2.21
N ASN A 14 -21.86 5.63 3.10
CA ASN A 14 -22.01 6.72 4.04
C ASN A 14 -20.94 7.78 3.79
N LYS A 15 -21.20 9.00 4.25
CA LYS A 15 -20.17 10.03 4.36
C LYS A 15 -19.02 9.49 5.22
N VAL A 16 -17.80 9.63 4.73
CA VAL A 16 -16.62 9.12 5.44
C VAL A 16 -16.17 10.16 6.46
N ASP A 17 -15.92 9.71 7.68
CA ASP A 17 -15.44 10.55 8.78
C ASP A 17 -14.34 9.77 9.49
N LEU A 18 -13.11 10.29 9.42
CA LEU A 18 -11.92 9.66 9.95
C LEU A 18 -11.97 9.52 11.47
N THR A 19 -12.78 10.33 12.17
CA THR A 19 -12.93 10.24 13.63
C THR A 19 -13.62 8.95 14.08
N ASN A 20 -14.32 8.25 13.17
CA ASN A 20 -14.93 6.94 13.44
C ASN A 20 -13.92 5.78 13.38
N TYR A 21 -12.66 6.03 13.02
CA TYR A 21 -11.60 5.04 12.95
C TYR A 21 -10.59 5.31 14.07
N ASP A 22 -10.54 4.49 15.12
CA ASP A 22 -9.57 4.69 16.21
C ASP A 22 -8.15 4.35 15.71
N PRO A 23 -7.21 5.31 15.63
CA PRO A 23 -5.85 5.06 15.14
C PRO A 23 -5.03 4.15 16.07
N ARG A 24 -5.51 3.87 17.28
CA ARG A 24 -4.87 3.01 18.30
C ARG A 24 -5.48 1.62 18.37
N ASP A 25 -6.52 1.34 17.60
CA ASP A 25 -7.18 0.03 17.62
C ASP A 25 -6.17 -1.10 17.35
N THR A 26 -6.27 -2.16 18.14
CA THR A 26 -5.49 -3.40 18.02
C THR A 26 -6.38 -4.63 17.82
N GLY A 27 -7.66 -4.41 17.50
CA GLY A 27 -8.65 -5.44 17.29
C GLY A 27 -8.77 -6.36 18.51
N ARG A 28 -8.54 -7.66 18.30
CA ARG A 28 -8.64 -8.68 19.36
C ARG A 28 -7.39 -8.82 20.24
N PHE A 29 -6.28 -8.20 19.85
CA PHE A 29 -4.99 -8.41 20.49
C PHE A 29 -4.71 -7.33 21.52
N LYS A 30 -4.17 -7.75 22.67
CA LYS A 30 -3.75 -6.83 23.74
C LYS A 30 -2.31 -6.38 23.58
N ASN A 31 -1.48 -7.21 22.94
CA ASN A 31 -0.04 -6.99 22.78
C ASN A 31 0.50 -7.70 21.53
N LYS A 32 1.79 -7.51 21.26
CA LYS A 32 2.46 -8.04 20.08
C LYS A 32 2.61 -9.56 20.16
N GLU A 33 2.83 -10.08 21.35
CA GLU A 33 3.10 -11.50 21.61
C GLU A 33 1.87 -12.34 21.25
N GLU A 34 0.66 -11.86 21.56
CA GLU A 34 -0.60 -12.51 21.19
C GLU A 34 -0.82 -12.57 19.65
N ALA A 35 -0.25 -11.63 18.89
CA ALA A 35 -0.35 -11.59 17.43
C ALA A 35 0.81 -12.27 16.70
N ALA A 36 1.86 -12.70 17.43
CA ALA A 36 3.13 -13.10 16.83
C ALA A 36 3.02 -14.34 15.95
N GLU A 37 2.30 -15.38 16.43
CA GLU A 37 2.15 -16.63 15.68
C GLU A 37 1.33 -16.39 14.40
N GLU A 38 0.18 -15.72 14.51
CA GLU A 38 -0.65 -15.42 13.33
C GLU A 38 0.08 -14.51 12.33
N THR A 39 0.89 -13.57 12.82
CA THR A 39 1.74 -12.74 11.95
C THR A 39 2.71 -13.60 11.16
N LYS A 40 3.37 -14.56 11.81
CA LYS A 40 4.34 -15.46 11.17
C LYS A 40 3.68 -16.38 10.14
N GLU A 41 2.50 -16.92 10.45
CA GLU A 41 1.73 -17.73 9.51
C GLU A 41 1.37 -16.91 8.25
N LEU A 42 0.91 -15.67 8.43
CA LEU A 42 0.59 -14.78 7.32
C LEU A 42 1.83 -14.38 6.51
N GLU A 43 2.99 -14.20 7.14
CA GLU A 43 4.25 -13.91 6.45
C GLU A 43 4.67 -15.07 5.53
N GLN A 44 4.57 -16.32 6.03
CA GLN A 44 4.87 -17.52 5.25
C GLN A 44 3.90 -17.68 4.09
N GLU A 45 2.61 -17.45 4.34
CA GLU A 45 1.60 -17.54 3.30
C GLU A 45 1.78 -16.46 2.22
N LEU A 46 2.11 -15.23 2.60
CA LEU A 46 2.37 -14.16 1.64
C LEU A 46 3.53 -14.53 0.70
N GLN A 47 4.58 -15.18 1.22
CA GLN A 47 5.70 -15.69 0.41
C GLN A 47 5.24 -16.74 -0.59
N GLN A 48 4.50 -17.76 -0.15
CA GLN A 48 3.99 -18.82 -1.02
C GLN A 48 3.07 -18.26 -2.12
N LEU A 49 2.19 -17.33 -1.77
CA LEU A 49 1.29 -16.68 -2.73
C LEU A 49 2.07 -15.83 -3.74
N GLN A 50 3.15 -15.16 -3.31
CA GLN A 50 4.00 -14.40 -4.21
C GLN A 50 4.75 -15.31 -5.19
N GLU A 51 5.23 -16.47 -4.75
CA GLU A 51 5.86 -17.47 -5.64
C GLU A 51 4.87 -17.94 -6.72
N LYS A 52 3.63 -18.23 -6.34
CA LYS A 52 2.56 -18.57 -7.29
C LYS A 52 2.28 -17.44 -8.28
N LEU A 53 2.24 -16.20 -7.80
CA LEU A 53 2.05 -15.02 -8.65
C LEU A 53 3.17 -14.94 -9.70
N ILE A 54 4.44 -15.08 -9.28
CA ILE A 54 5.61 -15.06 -10.16
C ILE A 54 5.57 -16.20 -11.18
N ALA A 55 5.20 -17.39 -10.74
CA ALA A 55 5.19 -18.59 -11.56
C ALA A 55 4.09 -18.53 -12.64
N GLY A 56 2.89 -18.07 -12.26
CA GLY A 56 1.74 -17.97 -13.16
C GLY A 56 1.86 -16.85 -14.20
N LYS A 57 2.36 -15.66 -13.81
CA LYS A 57 2.47 -14.47 -14.70
C LYS A 57 1.17 -14.05 -15.38
N GLU A 58 0.03 -14.30 -14.75
CA GLU A 58 -1.29 -13.95 -15.32
C GLU A 58 -1.90 -12.68 -14.72
N GLN A 59 -1.48 -12.33 -13.50
CA GLN A 59 -2.02 -11.23 -12.71
C GLN A 59 -0.88 -10.48 -12.01
N ALA A 60 -1.10 -9.23 -11.62
CA ALA A 60 -0.17 -8.44 -10.82
C ALA A 60 -0.89 -7.78 -9.64
N VAL A 61 -0.12 -7.28 -8.67
CA VAL A 61 -0.68 -6.54 -7.52
C VAL A 61 0.06 -5.23 -7.32
N LEU A 62 -0.69 -4.13 -7.26
CA LEU A 62 -0.19 -2.81 -6.93
C LEU A 62 -0.68 -2.41 -5.54
N PHE A 63 0.21 -2.34 -4.56
CA PHE A 63 -0.07 -1.78 -3.24
C PHE A 63 0.21 -0.28 -3.21
N ILE A 64 -0.75 0.52 -2.74
CA ILE A 64 -0.61 1.97 -2.60
C ILE A 64 -0.71 2.33 -1.12
N PHE A 65 0.34 2.93 -0.58
CA PHE A 65 0.38 3.43 0.78
C PHE A 65 0.27 4.95 0.82
N GLN A 66 -0.78 5.43 1.47
CA GLN A 66 -0.99 6.83 1.79
C GLN A 66 -1.10 7.04 3.30
N GLY A 67 -0.92 8.28 3.76
CA GLY A 67 -0.96 8.62 5.18
C GLY A 67 -0.12 9.84 5.50
N MET A 68 -0.42 10.49 6.62
CA MET A 68 0.34 11.62 7.13
C MET A 68 1.81 11.26 7.38
N ASP A 69 2.68 12.27 7.46
CA ASP A 69 4.06 12.05 7.88
C ASP A 69 4.10 11.44 9.28
N CYS A 70 5.10 10.60 9.51
CA CYS A 70 5.22 9.70 10.67
C CYS A 70 4.24 8.52 10.74
N SER A 71 3.31 8.34 9.80
CA SER A 71 2.45 7.14 9.75
C SER A 71 3.24 5.84 9.55
N GLY A 72 4.46 5.96 9.02
CA GLY A 72 5.42 4.87 8.95
C GLY A 72 5.20 3.94 7.76
N LYS A 73 4.81 4.53 6.62
CA LYS A 73 4.80 3.91 5.28
C LYS A 73 6.09 3.12 5.01
N ASP A 74 7.26 3.73 5.15
CA ASP A 74 8.56 3.06 4.98
C ASP A 74 8.72 1.82 5.88
N GLY A 75 8.21 1.92 7.11
CA GLY A 75 8.26 0.83 8.07
C GLY A 75 7.35 -0.33 7.68
N VAL A 76 6.19 -0.06 7.09
CA VAL A 76 5.33 -1.11 6.54
C VAL A 76 6.03 -1.81 5.39
N ILE A 77 6.57 -1.05 4.43
CA ILE A 77 7.26 -1.60 3.26
C ILE A 77 8.41 -2.51 3.71
N LYS A 78 9.23 -2.00 4.63
CA LYS A 78 10.38 -2.73 5.16
C LYS A 78 9.98 -4.00 5.94
N ASN A 79 8.90 -3.99 6.70
CA ASN A 79 8.61 -5.11 7.61
C ASN A 79 7.64 -6.13 7.01
N VAL A 80 6.62 -5.69 6.27
CA VAL A 80 5.59 -6.58 5.72
C VAL A 80 6.09 -7.30 4.47
N PHE A 81 6.89 -6.62 3.64
CA PHE A 81 7.33 -7.16 2.35
C PHE A 81 8.79 -7.62 2.33
N ALA A 82 9.52 -7.56 3.46
CA ALA A 82 10.94 -7.94 3.51
C ALA A 82 11.22 -9.41 3.19
N GLY A 83 10.28 -10.31 3.52
CA GLY A 83 10.45 -11.75 3.31
C GLY A 83 10.18 -12.21 1.87
N LEU A 84 9.73 -11.32 0.99
CA LEU A 84 9.37 -11.68 -0.38
C LEU A 84 10.58 -11.85 -1.29
N ASN A 85 10.43 -12.68 -2.32
CA ASN A 85 11.47 -12.83 -3.34
C ASN A 85 11.66 -11.47 -4.06
N PRO A 86 12.86 -10.86 -3.98
CA PRO A 86 13.10 -9.52 -4.52
C PRO A 86 12.94 -9.46 -6.04
N GLN A 87 13.01 -10.59 -6.75
CA GLN A 87 12.75 -10.61 -8.19
C GLN A 87 11.27 -10.38 -8.52
N GLY A 88 10.36 -10.65 -7.59
CA GLY A 88 8.92 -10.53 -7.77
C GLY A 88 8.29 -9.28 -7.20
N ILE A 89 9.08 -8.35 -6.65
CA ILE A 89 8.57 -7.14 -6.01
C ILE A 89 9.44 -5.91 -6.30
N SER A 90 8.80 -4.76 -6.50
CA SER A 90 9.46 -3.46 -6.58
C SER A 90 8.79 -2.45 -5.63
N ALA A 91 9.56 -1.46 -5.17
CA ALA A 91 9.06 -0.39 -4.31
C ALA A 91 9.47 0.98 -4.86
N HIS A 92 8.48 1.86 -5.03
CA HIS A 92 8.63 3.17 -5.67
C HIS A 92 8.16 4.26 -4.70
N SER A 93 9.04 5.19 -4.36
CA SER A 93 8.72 6.31 -3.47
C SER A 93 8.54 7.59 -4.26
N PHE A 94 7.32 8.10 -4.30
CA PHE A 94 6.99 9.31 -5.05
C PHE A 94 7.26 10.55 -4.20
N LYS A 95 8.17 11.39 -4.68
CA LYS A 95 8.45 12.72 -4.10
C LYS A 95 7.82 13.81 -4.96
N GLU A 96 8.17 15.06 -4.68
CA GLU A 96 7.88 16.18 -5.58
C GLU A 96 8.30 15.81 -7.02
N PRO A 97 7.45 16.07 -8.04
CA PRO A 97 7.80 15.79 -9.42
C PRO A 97 9.08 16.51 -9.86
N THR A 98 9.92 15.81 -10.61
CA THR A 98 11.04 16.48 -11.30
C THR A 98 10.52 17.39 -12.42
N GLU A 99 11.36 18.28 -12.93
CA GLU A 99 11.00 19.14 -14.06
C GLU A 99 10.52 18.32 -15.27
N ALA A 100 11.22 17.22 -15.59
CA ALA A 100 10.82 16.34 -16.68
C ALA A 100 9.45 15.69 -16.42
N GLU A 101 9.21 15.19 -15.20
CA GLU A 101 7.91 14.62 -14.83
C GLU A 101 6.77 15.67 -14.90
N ALA A 102 7.05 16.91 -14.49
CA ALA A 102 6.09 18.01 -14.49
C ALA A 102 5.69 18.49 -15.91
N LEU A 103 6.47 18.13 -16.94
CA LEU A 103 6.13 18.38 -18.34
C LEU A 103 5.15 17.35 -18.93
N HIS A 104 4.85 16.27 -18.20
CA HIS A 104 3.84 15.27 -18.54
C HIS A 104 2.55 15.45 -17.73
N ASP A 105 1.53 14.65 -18.03
CA ASP A 105 0.37 14.55 -17.14
C ASP A 105 0.75 13.87 -15.81
N PHE A 106 -0.02 14.15 -14.76
CA PHE A 106 0.31 13.71 -13.40
C PHE A 106 0.30 12.19 -13.18
N LEU A 107 -0.34 11.42 -14.07
CA LEU A 107 -0.36 9.95 -13.99
C LEU A 107 0.80 9.31 -14.72
N TRP A 108 1.46 10.01 -15.64
CA TRP A 108 2.52 9.48 -16.50
C TRP A 108 3.60 8.73 -15.70
N ARG A 109 4.21 9.39 -14.71
CA ARG A 109 5.27 8.77 -13.89
C ARG A 109 4.77 7.58 -13.08
N ALA A 110 3.52 7.61 -12.62
CA ALA A 110 2.98 6.53 -11.82
C ALA A 110 2.57 5.33 -12.69
N HIS A 111 2.10 5.58 -13.91
CA HIS A 111 1.79 4.53 -14.88
C HIS A 111 3.06 3.79 -15.31
N HIS A 112 4.19 4.50 -15.46
CA HIS A 112 5.48 3.89 -15.76
C HIS A 112 5.91 2.83 -14.72
N GLU A 113 5.59 3.05 -13.44
CA GLU A 113 5.98 2.16 -12.33
C GLU A 113 4.95 1.06 -12.01
N VAL A 114 3.88 0.93 -12.80
CA VAL A 114 2.88 -0.15 -12.63
C VAL A 114 3.56 -1.52 -12.84
N PRO A 115 3.24 -2.54 -12.02
CA PRO A 115 3.91 -3.83 -12.12
C PRO A 115 3.52 -4.59 -13.37
N ALA A 116 4.48 -5.30 -13.96
CA ALA A 116 4.19 -6.33 -14.96
C ALA A 116 3.45 -7.53 -14.33
N LEU A 117 2.79 -8.34 -15.17
CA LEU A 117 2.15 -9.58 -14.70
C LEU A 117 3.17 -10.51 -14.04
N GLY A 118 2.74 -11.12 -12.93
CA GLY A 118 3.57 -11.92 -12.03
C GLY A 118 4.40 -11.13 -11.03
N LYS A 119 4.19 -9.80 -10.94
CA LYS A 119 4.93 -8.93 -10.01
C LYS A 119 4.02 -8.21 -9.03
N ILE A 120 4.63 -7.80 -7.94
CA ILE A 120 4.08 -6.86 -6.97
C ILE A 120 4.81 -5.53 -7.13
N ALA A 121 4.09 -4.41 -7.16
CA ALA A 121 4.69 -3.10 -6.95
C ALA A 121 4.12 -2.46 -5.68
N VAL A 122 4.95 -1.72 -4.98
CA VAL A 122 4.57 -0.99 -3.77
C VAL A 122 4.85 0.50 -3.96
N PHE A 123 3.80 1.30 -3.94
CA PHE A 123 3.86 2.75 -4.04
C PHE A 123 3.87 3.35 -2.63
N ASN A 124 4.98 3.99 -2.26
CA ASN A 124 5.12 4.82 -1.07
C ASN A 124 4.80 6.26 -1.43
N ARG A 125 3.62 6.74 -1.03
CA ARG A 125 2.90 7.83 -1.74
C ARG A 125 2.60 7.40 -3.18
N SER A 126 1.83 8.20 -3.92
CA SER A 126 1.34 7.83 -5.25
C SER A 126 0.76 9.04 -5.98
N TYR A 127 0.11 8.79 -7.13
CA TYR A 127 -0.69 9.78 -7.86
C TYR A 127 -1.83 10.42 -7.05
N TYR A 128 -2.09 10.00 -5.81
CA TYR A 128 -3.01 10.67 -4.92
C TYR A 128 -2.43 11.98 -4.33
N GLU A 129 -1.11 12.18 -4.33
CA GLU A 129 -0.50 13.45 -3.89
C GLU A 129 -0.98 14.64 -4.75
N ASP A 130 -1.27 14.38 -6.02
CA ASP A 130 -1.83 15.32 -6.99
C ASP A 130 -3.27 15.77 -6.71
N VAL A 131 -3.89 15.25 -5.66
CA VAL A 131 -5.20 15.68 -5.13
C VAL A 131 -5.17 15.83 -3.60
N LEU A 132 -3.99 15.83 -2.98
CA LEU A 132 -3.78 15.98 -1.54
C LEU A 132 -2.89 17.21 -1.27
N ILE A 133 -1.57 17.04 -1.21
CA ILE A 133 -0.62 18.11 -0.87
C ILE A 133 -0.72 19.31 -1.83
N THR A 134 -0.94 19.05 -3.12
CA THR A 134 -1.13 20.10 -4.14
C THR A 134 -2.36 20.98 -3.87
N ARG A 135 -3.41 20.46 -3.24
CA ARG A 135 -4.59 21.26 -2.81
C ARG A 135 -4.30 22.04 -1.54
N ILE A 136 -3.54 21.45 -0.61
CA ILE A 136 -3.16 22.11 0.64
C ILE A 136 -2.37 23.39 0.34
N HIS A 137 -1.41 23.31 -0.60
CA HIS A 137 -0.62 24.45 -1.06
C HIS A 137 -1.29 25.31 -2.13
N GLY A 138 -2.52 25.00 -2.54
CA GLY A 138 -3.26 25.81 -3.52
C GLY A 138 -2.75 25.72 -4.96
N GLN A 139 -1.88 24.76 -5.27
CA GLN A 139 -1.42 24.47 -6.65
C GLN A 139 -2.56 23.86 -7.49
N VAL A 140 -3.45 23.10 -6.86
CA VAL A 140 -4.61 22.45 -7.49
C VAL A 140 -5.89 22.96 -6.82
N SER A 141 -6.78 23.55 -7.62
CA SER A 141 -8.11 23.97 -7.15
C SER A 141 -9.03 22.77 -6.86
N ASP A 142 -10.06 22.95 -6.04
CA ASP A 142 -11.07 21.89 -5.79
C ASP A 142 -11.79 21.44 -7.06
N LYS A 143 -12.00 22.35 -8.02
CA LYS A 143 -12.57 22.02 -9.33
C LYS A 143 -11.65 21.09 -10.11
N GLU A 144 -10.35 21.35 -10.05
CA GLU A 144 -9.34 20.53 -10.69
C GLU A 144 -9.17 19.18 -10.01
N ALA A 145 -9.15 19.15 -8.67
CA ALA A 145 -9.11 17.91 -7.91
C ALA A 145 -10.27 16.97 -8.27
N LYS A 146 -11.50 17.51 -8.40
CA LYS A 146 -12.68 16.76 -8.86
C LYS A 146 -12.51 16.18 -10.26
N ARG A 147 -11.81 16.88 -11.16
CA ARG A 147 -11.45 16.35 -12.49
C ARG A 147 -10.43 15.22 -12.36
N ARG A 148 -9.37 15.42 -11.58
CA ARG A 148 -8.33 14.41 -11.32
C ARG A 148 -8.89 13.15 -10.66
N PHE A 149 -9.87 13.23 -9.76
CA PHE A 149 -10.56 12.06 -9.22
C PHE A 149 -11.17 11.18 -10.33
N LYS A 150 -11.75 11.78 -11.38
CA LYS A 150 -12.27 11.01 -12.52
C LYS A 150 -11.15 10.30 -13.28
N HIS A 151 -10.04 11.00 -13.53
CA HIS A 151 -8.88 10.41 -14.20
C HIS A 151 -8.27 9.26 -13.38
N ILE A 152 -8.13 9.44 -12.06
CA ILE A 152 -7.66 8.39 -11.14
C ILE A 152 -8.57 7.17 -11.20
N ASN A 153 -9.89 7.35 -11.11
CA ASN A 153 -10.82 6.23 -11.19
C ASN A 153 -10.74 5.48 -12.53
N HIS A 154 -10.63 6.22 -13.65
CA HIS A 154 -10.46 5.60 -14.96
C HIS A 154 -9.12 4.85 -15.07
N PHE A 155 -8.05 5.42 -14.52
CA PHE A 155 -6.74 4.79 -14.48
C PHE A 155 -6.76 3.50 -13.66
N GLU A 156 -7.33 3.51 -12.45
CA GLU A 156 -7.47 2.29 -11.65
C GLU A 156 -8.37 1.24 -12.32
N THR A 157 -9.43 1.67 -13.02
CA THR A 157 -10.28 0.75 -13.80
C THR A 157 -9.47 0.10 -14.92
N LEU A 158 -8.68 0.88 -15.66
CA LEU A 158 -7.78 0.37 -16.70
C LEU A 158 -6.82 -0.69 -16.14
N LEU A 159 -6.25 -0.46 -14.95
CA LEU A 159 -5.34 -1.40 -14.30
C LEU A 159 -6.04 -2.72 -13.92
N GLU A 160 -7.20 -2.65 -13.28
CA GLU A 160 -7.97 -3.84 -12.89
C GLU A 160 -8.43 -4.64 -14.13
N ASP A 161 -8.92 -3.96 -15.17
CA ASP A 161 -9.26 -4.59 -16.46
C ASP A 161 -8.05 -5.26 -17.12
N SER A 162 -6.85 -4.76 -16.83
CA SER A 162 -5.57 -5.31 -17.29
C SER A 162 -4.97 -6.34 -16.32
N ARG A 163 -5.77 -6.89 -15.40
CA ARG A 163 -5.36 -7.91 -14.41
C ARG A 163 -4.32 -7.43 -13.41
N VAL A 164 -4.26 -6.12 -13.14
CA VAL A 164 -3.46 -5.52 -12.07
C VAL A 164 -4.39 -5.15 -10.92
N LYS A 165 -4.37 -5.95 -9.86
CA LYS A 165 -5.16 -5.70 -8.66
C LYS A 165 -4.60 -4.52 -7.88
N VAL A 166 -5.41 -3.49 -7.66
CA VAL A 166 -5.03 -2.29 -6.91
C VAL A 166 -5.50 -2.42 -5.45
N VAL A 167 -4.56 -2.29 -4.52
CA VAL A 167 -4.81 -2.38 -3.08
C VAL A 167 -4.39 -1.08 -2.40
N LYS A 168 -5.37 -0.30 -1.94
CA LYS A 168 -5.15 1.03 -1.39
C LYS A 168 -5.27 1.02 0.12
N ILE A 169 -4.23 1.52 0.79
CA ILE A 169 -4.10 1.48 2.24
C ILE A 169 -3.72 2.88 2.74
N PHE A 170 -4.58 3.43 3.58
CA PHE A 170 -4.31 4.64 4.33
C PHE A 170 -3.89 4.28 5.76
N LEU A 171 -2.68 4.66 6.14
CA LEU A 171 -2.15 4.46 7.48
C LEU A 171 -2.60 5.62 8.38
N HIS A 172 -3.61 5.35 9.21
CA HIS A 172 -4.27 6.33 10.06
C HIS A 172 -3.57 6.46 11.41
N ILE A 173 -3.04 7.64 11.69
CA ILE A 173 -2.41 7.98 12.97
C ILE A 173 -3.14 9.12 13.65
N SER A 174 -3.04 9.19 14.97
CA SER A 174 -3.49 10.34 15.74
C SER A 174 -2.54 11.54 15.58
N LYS A 175 -3.09 12.73 15.83
CA LYS A 175 -2.32 13.97 15.83
C LYS A 175 -1.30 13.97 16.96
N GLU A 176 -1.63 13.34 18.09
CA GLU A 176 -0.80 13.20 19.27
C GLU A 176 0.40 12.28 18.96
N PHE A 177 0.15 11.11 18.38
CA PHE A 177 1.20 10.18 17.98
C PHE A 177 2.19 10.80 16.99
N GLN A 178 1.70 11.58 16.02
CA GLN A 178 2.59 12.28 15.10
C GLN A 178 3.55 13.23 15.84
N LEU A 179 3.06 13.99 16.84
CA LEU A 179 3.89 14.92 17.61
C LEU A 179 4.99 14.19 18.38
N GLU A 180 4.62 13.11 19.07
CA GLU A 180 5.57 12.27 19.78
C GLU A 180 6.68 11.76 18.85
N LYS A 181 6.33 11.36 17.61
CA LYS A 181 7.33 10.90 16.64
C LYS A 181 8.22 12.02 16.14
N LEU A 182 7.68 13.21 15.88
CA LEU A 182 8.48 14.36 15.47
C LEU A 182 9.46 14.77 16.57
N ILE A 183 9.01 14.85 17.82
CA ILE A 183 9.88 15.12 18.99
C ILE A 183 10.98 14.06 19.08
N SER A 184 10.61 12.77 19.05
CA SER A 184 11.59 11.68 19.16
C SER A 184 12.62 11.64 18.02
N ARG A 185 12.32 12.22 16.84
CA ARG A 185 13.25 12.31 15.72
C ARG A 185 14.26 13.43 15.89
N ILE A 186 13.92 14.47 16.64
CA ILE A 186 14.79 15.60 16.97
C ILE A 186 15.69 15.26 18.17
N GLU A 187 15.13 14.55 19.15
CA GLU A 187 15.85 14.16 20.37
C GLU A 187 16.88 13.04 20.13
N ASP A 188 16.69 12.22 19.09
CA ASP A 188 17.60 11.13 18.73
C ASP A 188 18.47 11.54 17.52
N PRO A 189 19.77 11.86 17.73
CA PRO A 189 20.66 12.30 16.67
C PRO A 189 20.76 11.32 15.49
N THR A 190 20.53 10.03 15.72
CA THR A 190 20.57 9.00 14.66
C THR A 190 19.37 9.05 13.71
N LYS A 191 18.31 9.80 14.10
CA LYS A 191 17.07 9.98 13.35
C LYS A 191 16.90 11.40 12.81
N ASN A 192 17.77 12.35 13.15
CA ASN A 192 17.68 13.74 12.67
C ASN A 192 17.58 13.85 11.14
N TRP A 193 18.28 12.99 10.41
CA TRP A 193 18.21 12.96 8.94
C TRP A 193 16.82 12.61 8.37
N LYS A 194 15.91 12.06 9.19
CA LYS A 194 14.52 11.76 8.85
C LYS A 194 13.53 12.87 9.21
N PHE A 195 14.02 13.96 9.80
CA PHE A 195 13.18 15.09 10.15
C PHE A 195 13.24 16.13 9.04
N ASP A 196 12.08 16.52 8.53
CA ASP A 196 11.95 17.64 7.61
C ASP A 196 11.17 18.77 8.31
N PRO A 197 11.70 20.00 8.38
CA PRO A 197 10.98 21.13 8.95
C PRO A 197 9.60 21.41 8.31
N SER A 198 9.39 21.00 7.04
CA SER A 198 8.10 21.09 6.37
C SER A 198 7.02 20.23 7.05
N ASP A 199 7.39 19.12 7.71
CA ASP A 199 6.46 18.27 8.48
C ASP A 199 5.66 19.08 9.52
N LEU A 200 6.28 20.11 10.10
CA LEU A 200 5.62 21.01 11.06
C LEU A 200 4.62 21.96 10.40
N GLN A 201 4.85 22.36 9.15
CA GLN A 201 3.90 23.17 8.40
C GLN A 201 2.72 22.32 7.95
N GLU A 202 2.97 21.10 7.45
CA GLU A 202 1.91 20.17 7.06
C GLU A 202 1.01 19.80 8.24
N ARG A 203 1.61 19.64 9.42
CA ARG A 203 0.87 19.42 10.68
C ARG A 203 -0.12 20.53 11.01
N LYS A 204 0.15 21.81 10.66
CA LYS A 204 -0.82 22.91 10.87
C LYS A 204 -2.08 22.73 10.02
N SER A 205 -1.96 22.02 8.91
CA SER A 205 -3.05 21.73 7.98
C SER A 205 -3.76 20.39 8.27
N TRP A 206 -3.56 19.78 9.45
CA TRP A 206 -4.12 18.47 9.83
C TRP A 206 -5.61 18.31 9.48
N GLU A 207 -6.45 19.27 9.87
CA GLU A 207 -7.90 19.22 9.62
C GLU A 207 -8.23 19.29 8.12
N ARG A 208 -7.42 20.01 7.33
CA ARG A 208 -7.61 20.09 5.87
C ARG A 208 -7.19 18.78 5.21
N TYR A 209 -6.08 18.18 5.65
CA TYR A 209 -5.67 16.85 5.19
C TYR A 209 -6.74 15.80 5.49
N GLY A 210 -7.28 15.77 6.71
CA GLY A 210 -8.37 14.86 7.08
C GLY A 210 -9.55 14.94 6.12
N LYS A 211 -10.04 16.16 5.86
CA LYS A 211 -11.15 16.40 4.90
C LYS A 211 -10.82 15.96 3.48
N TYR A 212 -9.60 16.19 3.00
CA TYR A 212 -9.20 15.78 1.66
C TYR A 212 -9.02 14.26 1.54
N TYR A 213 -8.56 13.59 2.59
CA TYR A 213 -8.55 12.12 2.64
C TYR A 213 -9.96 11.54 2.68
N GLU A 214 -10.87 12.08 3.49
CA GLU A 214 -12.28 11.66 3.52
C GLU A 214 -12.94 11.80 2.14
N GLU A 215 -12.78 12.96 1.49
CA GLU A 215 -13.28 13.17 0.12
C GLU A 215 -12.66 12.18 -0.87
N LEU A 216 -11.35 11.91 -0.76
CA LEU A 216 -10.66 10.95 -1.59
C LEU A 216 -11.23 9.54 -1.41
N PHE A 217 -11.51 9.11 -0.18
CA PHE A 217 -12.13 7.80 0.07
C PHE A 217 -13.54 7.71 -0.50
N GLU A 218 -14.31 8.79 -0.48
CA GLU A 218 -15.64 8.84 -1.09
C GLU A 218 -15.59 8.84 -2.63
N LYS A 219 -14.59 9.51 -3.22
CA LYS A 219 -14.54 9.71 -4.68
C LYS A 219 -13.73 8.68 -5.44
N CYS A 220 -12.77 8.03 -4.79
CA CYS A 220 -11.83 7.13 -5.43
C CYS A 220 -11.85 5.75 -4.78
N SER A 221 -13.02 5.12 -4.67
CA SER A 221 -13.16 3.74 -4.16
C SER A 221 -13.89 2.78 -5.12
N LYS A 222 -14.43 3.28 -6.24
CA LYS A 222 -15.34 2.51 -7.10
C LYS A 222 -14.72 1.24 -7.69
N ALA A 223 -13.50 1.34 -8.24
CA ALA A 223 -12.80 0.21 -8.84
C ALA A 223 -12.11 -0.66 -7.77
N SER A 224 -11.47 0.00 -6.81
CA SER A 224 -10.78 -0.64 -5.70
C SER A 224 -11.11 0.10 -4.39
N PRO A 225 -11.55 -0.57 -3.32
CA PRO A 225 -11.89 0.10 -2.07
C PRO A 225 -10.63 0.53 -1.30
N TRP A 226 -10.76 1.62 -0.54
CA TRP A 226 -9.74 2.02 0.43
C TRP A 226 -9.81 1.21 1.72
N HIS A 227 -8.65 0.96 2.32
CA HIS A 227 -8.52 0.39 3.66
C HIS A 227 -7.93 1.43 4.60
N VAL A 228 -8.59 1.71 5.71
CA VAL A 228 -8.10 2.60 6.78
C VAL A 228 -7.51 1.72 7.87
N VAL A 229 -6.19 1.76 8.02
CA VAL A 229 -5.45 0.90 8.97
C VAL A 229 -4.96 1.73 10.15
N PRO A 230 -5.32 1.36 11.40
CA PRO A 230 -4.81 2.02 12.59
C PRO A 230 -3.29 1.85 12.68
N SER A 231 -2.60 2.95 12.97
CA SER A 231 -1.15 3.04 12.75
C SER A 231 -0.38 3.66 13.92
N ASP A 232 -1.04 4.03 15.02
CA ASP A 232 -0.34 4.44 16.24
C ASP A 232 0.41 3.25 16.84
N ASN A 233 -0.18 2.05 16.73
CA ASN A 233 0.48 0.81 17.10
C ASN A 233 1.18 0.17 15.88
N ARG A 234 2.51 0.30 15.82
CA ARG A 234 3.30 -0.18 14.67
C ARG A 234 3.27 -1.69 14.45
N TRP A 235 3.20 -2.50 15.51
CA TRP A 235 3.16 -3.95 15.35
C TRP A 235 1.80 -4.38 14.80
N TYR A 236 0.72 -3.80 15.33
CA TYR A 236 -0.63 -4.10 14.85
C TYR A 236 -0.85 -3.62 13.42
N ARG A 237 -0.38 -2.41 13.10
CA ARG A 237 -0.37 -1.89 11.73
C ARG A 237 0.27 -2.86 10.74
N ASN A 238 1.46 -3.40 11.07
CA ASN A 238 2.13 -4.35 10.20
C ASN A 238 1.29 -5.62 10.01
N TYR A 239 0.76 -6.17 11.09
CA TYR A 239 -0.14 -7.33 11.06
C TYR A 239 -1.39 -7.07 10.21
N ALA A 240 -2.06 -5.91 10.39
CA ALA A 240 -3.25 -5.53 9.64
C ALA A 240 -2.97 -5.39 8.13
N VAL A 241 -1.86 -4.73 7.76
CA VAL A 241 -1.45 -4.62 6.36
C VAL A 241 -1.10 -5.99 5.77
N LEU A 242 -0.39 -6.83 6.52
CA LEU A 242 -0.05 -8.18 6.10
C LEU A 242 -1.31 -9.01 5.83
N ASN A 243 -2.32 -8.92 6.70
CA ASN A 243 -3.61 -9.57 6.50
C ASN A 243 -4.31 -9.09 5.21
N ILE A 244 -4.32 -7.78 4.97
CA ILE A 244 -4.86 -7.19 3.73
C ILE A 244 -4.09 -7.70 2.50
N ALA A 245 -2.76 -7.79 2.57
CA ALA A 245 -1.91 -8.26 1.47
C ALA A 245 -2.17 -9.73 1.13
N VAL A 246 -2.20 -10.61 2.13
CA VAL A 246 -2.53 -12.04 1.97
C VAL A 246 -3.92 -12.19 1.37
N ASP A 247 -4.92 -11.47 1.90
CA ASP A 247 -6.29 -11.54 1.38
C ASP A 247 -6.41 -11.03 -0.06
N ALA A 248 -5.61 -10.03 -0.44
CA ALA A 248 -5.55 -9.53 -1.80
C ALA A 248 -5.03 -10.61 -2.75
N LEU A 249 -3.91 -11.27 -2.43
CA LEU A 249 -3.36 -12.34 -3.25
C LEU A 249 -4.24 -13.60 -3.26
N ARG A 250 -4.83 -13.99 -2.12
CA ARG A 250 -5.81 -15.10 -2.07
C ARG A 250 -6.98 -14.88 -3.01
N SER A 251 -7.47 -13.64 -3.10
CA SER A 251 -8.62 -13.30 -3.96
C SER A 251 -8.33 -13.36 -5.46
N LEU A 252 -7.06 -13.53 -5.84
CA LEU A 252 -6.67 -13.77 -7.22
C LEU A 252 -6.85 -15.24 -7.63
N GLU A 253 -7.05 -16.15 -6.67
CA GLU A 253 -7.22 -17.59 -6.92
C GLU A 253 -6.05 -18.19 -7.72
N LEU A 254 -4.82 -17.76 -7.37
CA LEU A 254 -3.58 -18.17 -8.03
C LEU A 254 -3.40 -19.69 -8.00
N THR A 255 -3.20 -20.29 -9.17
CA THR A 255 -2.86 -21.70 -9.33
C THR A 255 -1.39 -21.88 -9.66
N ASP A 256 -0.82 -23.00 -9.22
CA ASP A 256 0.52 -23.41 -9.65
C ASP A 256 0.52 -23.68 -11.17
N PRO A 257 1.61 -23.37 -11.90
CA PRO A 257 1.72 -23.74 -13.30
C PRO A 257 1.55 -25.25 -13.49
N PRO A 258 0.95 -25.71 -14.60
CA PRO A 258 0.82 -27.13 -14.87
C PRO A 258 2.22 -27.78 -14.94
N ALA A 259 2.34 -28.98 -14.38
CA ALA A 259 3.56 -29.77 -14.52
C ALA A 259 3.88 -29.97 -16.01
N ASN A 260 5.15 -29.83 -16.40
CA ASN A 260 5.59 -30.13 -17.76
C ASN A 260 6.01 -31.61 -17.84
N PRO A 261 5.22 -32.49 -18.47
CA PRO A 261 5.53 -33.92 -18.54
C PRO A 261 6.80 -34.23 -19.33
N GLU A 262 7.24 -33.33 -20.23
CA GLU A 262 8.47 -33.51 -21.00
C GLU A 262 9.73 -33.39 -20.11
N LEU A 263 9.67 -32.59 -19.03
CA LEU A 263 10.79 -32.50 -18.07
C LEU A 263 11.02 -33.83 -17.34
N GLN A 264 9.98 -34.63 -17.15
CA GLN A 264 10.11 -35.94 -16.52
C GLN A 264 10.91 -36.92 -17.39
N ARG A 265 10.83 -36.78 -18.72
CA ARG A 265 11.64 -37.57 -19.66
C ARG A 265 13.10 -37.15 -19.64
N LEU A 266 13.36 -35.84 -19.57
CA LEU A 266 14.71 -35.30 -19.43
C LEU A 266 15.38 -35.73 -18.12
N LEU A 267 14.61 -35.89 -17.04
CA LEU A 267 15.12 -36.40 -15.77
C LEU A 267 15.70 -37.82 -15.92
N GLU A 268 15.02 -38.71 -16.66
CA GLU A 268 15.51 -40.07 -16.94
C GLU A 268 16.77 -40.09 -17.79
N GLU A 269 16.95 -39.10 -18.68
CA GLU A 269 18.15 -38.94 -19.50
C GLU A 269 19.33 -38.42 -18.69
N ILE A 270 19.13 -37.38 -17.86
CA ILE A 270 20.17 -36.81 -16.99
C ILE A 270 20.66 -37.84 -15.96
N GLN A 271 19.75 -38.61 -15.36
CA GLN A 271 20.12 -39.65 -14.39
C GLN A 271 20.97 -40.78 -15.01
N LYS A 272 20.91 -40.98 -16.32
CA LYS A 272 21.78 -41.94 -17.03
C LYS A 272 23.18 -41.40 -17.28
N GLU A 273 23.40 -40.09 -17.26
CA GLU A 273 24.74 -39.48 -17.37
C GLU A 273 25.52 -39.54 -16.05
N GLU A 274 24.85 -39.74 -14.91
CA GLU A 274 25.48 -39.93 -13.59
C GLU A 274 25.97 -41.36 -13.32
N GLY A 275 25.71 -42.32 -14.22
CA GLY A 275 26.11 -43.74 -14.10
C GLY A 275 27.15 -44.18 -15.12
#